data_AF-A0A410RKU0-F1
#
_entry.id   AF-A0A410RKU0-F1
#
_cell.length_a   1.000
_cell.length_b   1.000
_cell.length_c   1.000
_cell.angle_alpha   90.00
_cell.angle_beta   90.00
_cell.angle_gamma   90.00
#
_symmetry.space_group_name_H-M   'P 1'
#
loop_
_entity.id
_entity.type
_entity.pdbx_description
1 polymer ?
#
loop_
_entity_poly.entity_id
_entity_poly.type
_entity_poly.pdbx_seq_one_letter_code
_entity_poly.pdbx_strand_id
1 'polypeptide(L)'
;MGSDAYLEEIQQLRADDAQGALNLVDRARKQADLSVEELTRLAHALDERKQRIAALTLLEEALRREPTAAEPAYTLAMLYLEQQQDARAVEVLKPVLAAQPDHDKANLTLAMALAKTEPSQARAHAARAAKSPDEDVRAQAQELEKVLAEHASR
;
A
#
# COMPACT_ATOMS: atom_id res chain seq x y z
N MET A 1 -26.21 4.07 -5.19
CA MET A 1 -25.20 5.14 -5.02
C MET A 1 -23.85 4.49 -5.26
N GLY A 2 -23.12 4.91 -6.28
CA GLY A 2 -21.76 4.40 -6.54
C GLY A 2 -20.72 5.12 -5.68
N SER A 3 -19.46 4.72 -5.79
CA SER A 3 -18.33 5.36 -5.11
C SER A 3 -18.17 6.87 -5.42
N ASP A 4 -18.75 7.37 -6.51
CA ASP A 4 -18.67 8.77 -6.94
C ASP A 4 -19.26 9.75 -5.91
N ALA A 5 -20.40 9.43 -5.30
CA ALA A 5 -21.01 10.27 -4.27
C ALA A 5 -20.10 10.42 -3.04
N TYR A 6 -19.41 9.34 -2.66
CA TYR A 6 -18.48 9.36 -1.55
C TYR A 6 -17.21 10.17 -1.88
N LEU A 7 -16.74 10.13 -3.13
CA LEU A 7 -15.59 10.96 -3.54
C LEU A 7 -15.91 12.45 -3.46
N GLU A 8 -17.10 12.88 -3.89
CA GLU A 8 -17.53 14.28 -3.78
C GLU A 8 -17.56 14.74 -2.32
N GLU A 9 -18.08 13.90 -1.42
CA GLU A 9 -18.06 14.19 0.01
C GLU A 9 -16.63 14.24 0.57
N ILE A 10 -15.74 13.33 0.17
CA ILE A 10 -14.32 13.33 0.57
C ILE A 10 -13.63 14.62 0.12
N GLN A 11 -13.95 15.13 -1.07
CA GLN A 11 -13.38 16.38 -1.57
C GLN A 11 -13.76 17.62 -0.74
N GLN A 12 -14.83 17.53 0.04
CA GLN A 12 -15.29 18.61 0.90
C GLN A 12 -14.77 18.46 2.35
N LEU A 13 -14.17 17.33 2.69
CA LEU A 13 -13.59 17.12 4.02
C LEU A 13 -12.45 18.11 4.28
N ARG A 14 -12.50 18.70 5.48
CA ARG A 14 -11.40 19.51 6.02
C ARG A 14 -10.35 18.58 6.62
N ALA A 15 -9.10 19.03 6.68
CA ALA A 15 -8.01 18.21 7.21
C ALA A 15 -8.18 17.84 8.69
N ASP A 16 -8.90 18.64 9.46
CA ASP A 16 -9.23 18.40 10.88
C ASP A 16 -10.48 17.53 11.09
N ASP A 17 -11.19 17.16 10.02
CA ASP A 17 -12.47 16.45 10.09
C ASP A 17 -12.31 14.91 10.08
N ALA A 18 -11.53 14.40 11.03
CA ALA A 18 -11.31 12.96 11.20
C ALA A 18 -12.62 12.21 11.50
N GLN A 19 -13.53 12.84 12.26
CA GLN A 19 -14.80 12.21 12.60
C GLN A 19 -15.73 12.12 11.39
N GLY A 20 -15.80 13.16 10.55
CA GLY A 20 -16.54 13.14 9.30
C GLY A 20 -16.05 12.06 8.35
N ALA A 21 -14.73 11.92 8.21
CA ALA A 21 -14.11 10.85 7.42
C ALA A 21 -14.49 9.45 7.89
N LEU A 22 -14.45 9.19 9.21
CA LEU A 22 -14.83 7.90 9.78
C LEU A 22 -16.32 7.61 9.60
N ASN A 23 -17.18 8.61 9.78
CA ASN A 23 -18.61 8.45 9.52
C ASN A 23 -18.89 8.12 8.05
N LEU A 24 -18.14 8.72 7.12
CA LEU A 24 -18.22 8.42 5.70
C LEU A 24 -17.82 6.97 5.41
N VAL A 25 -16.70 6.51 5.96
CA VAL A 25 -16.26 5.10 5.86
C VAL A 25 -17.33 4.14 6.38
N ASP A 26 -17.94 4.44 7.53
CA ASP A 26 -19.00 3.60 8.08
C ASP A 26 -20.24 3.53 7.19
N ARG A 27 -20.62 4.65 6.56
CA ARG A 27 -21.72 4.65 5.58
C ARG A 27 -21.36 3.86 4.33
N ALA A 28 -20.18 4.09 3.77
CA ALA A 28 -19.67 3.37 2.59
C ALA A 28 -19.69 1.86 2.81
N ARG A 29 -19.25 1.39 3.99
CA ARG A 29 -19.24 -0.03 4.36
C ARG A 29 -20.63 -0.63 4.59
N LYS A 30 -21.60 0.16 5.08
CA LYS A 30 -22.95 -0.32 5.41
C LYS A 30 -23.91 -0.31 4.21
N GLN A 31 -23.75 0.64 3.30
CA GLN A 31 -24.76 0.93 2.28
C GLN A 31 -24.33 0.55 0.86
N ALA A 32 -23.02 0.42 0.62
CA ALA A 32 -22.50 0.16 -0.71
C ALA A 32 -21.71 -1.16 -0.70
N ASP A 33 -22.06 -2.04 -1.62
CA ASP A 33 -21.24 -3.20 -1.94
C ASP A 33 -20.09 -2.77 -2.84
N LEU A 34 -19.17 -1.97 -2.27
CA LEU A 34 -18.05 -1.39 -3.01
C LEU A 34 -17.06 -2.47 -3.41
N SER A 35 -16.61 -2.42 -4.66
CA SER A 35 -15.54 -3.31 -5.13
C SER A 35 -14.22 -3.02 -4.42
N VAL A 36 -13.27 -3.95 -4.50
CA VAL A 36 -11.89 -3.75 -4.02
C VAL A 36 -11.26 -2.50 -4.66
N GLU A 37 -11.50 -2.28 -5.95
CA GLU A 37 -11.04 -1.10 -6.68
C GLU A 37 -11.65 0.19 -6.13
N GLU A 38 -12.96 0.20 -5.89
CA GLU A 38 -13.66 1.37 -5.35
C GLU A 38 -13.21 1.72 -3.92
N LEU A 39 -13.04 0.70 -3.07
CA LEU A 39 -12.50 0.87 -1.72
C LEU A 39 -11.08 1.46 -1.76
N THR A 40 -10.24 0.99 -2.68
CA THR A 40 -8.87 1.47 -2.87
C THR A 40 -8.88 2.93 -3.34
N ARG A 41 -9.73 3.28 -4.31
CA ARG A 41 -9.88 4.64 -4.83
C ARG A 41 -10.35 5.62 -3.75
N LEU A 42 -11.31 5.23 -2.91
CA LEU A 42 -11.77 6.05 -1.79
C LEU A 42 -10.67 6.20 -0.73
N ALA A 43 -9.88 5.16 -0.48
CA ALA A 43 -8.76 5.23 0.44
C ALA A 43 -7.70 6.23 -0.02
N HIS A 44 -7.34 6.24 -1.31
CA HIS A 44 -6.43 7.24 -1.87
C HIS A 44 -6.96 8.65 -1.68
N ALA A 45 -8.23 8.89 -2.02
CA ALA A 45 -8.86 10.20 -1.85
C ALA A 45 -8.87 10.66 -0.37
N LEU A 46 -9.07 9.74 0.57
CA LEU A 46 -9.00 10.04 2.00
C LEU A 46 -7.57 10.35 2.46
N ASP A 47 -6.55 9.61 2.00
CA ASP A 47 -5.16 9.88 2.37
C ASP A 47 -4.67 11.22 1.80
N GLU A 48 -5.07 11.58 0.57
CA GLU A 48 -4.83 12.91 -0.01
C GLU A 48 -5.43 14.04 0.84
N ARG A 49 -6.56 13.76 1.51
CA ARG A 49 -7.22 14.66 2.46
C ARG A 49 -6.63 14.61 3.87
N LYS A 50 -5.50 13.93 4.05
CA LYS A 50 -4.84 13.68 5.33
C LYS A 50 -5.70 12.86 6.30
N GLN A 51 -6.76 12.23 5.81
CA GLN A 51 -7.66 11.35 6.57
C GLN A 51 -7.12 9.92 6.63
N ARG A 52 -5.85 9.80 7.05
CA ARG A 52 -5.07 8.57 6.96
C ARG A 52 -5.70 7.38 7.70
N ILE A 53 -6.29 7.62 8.87
CA ILE A 53 -6.96 6.55 9.64
C ILE A 53 -8.13 5.95 8.84
N ALA A 54 -8.91 6.81 8.17
CA ALA A 54 -10.02 6.38 7.33
C ALA A 54 -9.53 5.63 6.08
N ALA A 55 -8.45 6.11 5.44
CA ALA A 55 -7.81 5.43 4.31
C ALA A 55 -7.32 4.01 4.68
N LEU A 56 -6.59 3.88 5.80
CA LEU A 56 -6.14 2.59 6.32
C LEU A 56 -7.31 1.62 6.53
N THR A 57 -8.42 2.11 7.11
CA THR A 57 -9.61 1.29 7.36
C THR A 57 -10.21 0.71 6.07
N LEU A 58 -10.24 1.50 4.99
CA LEU A 58 -10.75 1.05 3.69
C LEU A 58 -9.79 0.08 2.99
N LEU A 59 -8.48 0.30 3.09
CA LEU A 59 -7.48 -0.61 2.52
C LEU A 59 -7.47 -1.96 3.24
N GLU A 60 -7.58 -1.96 4.57
CA GLU A 60 -7.72 -3.18 5.37
C GLU A 60 -9.01 -3.94 4.99
N GLU A 61 -10.11 -3.23 4.73
CA GLU A 61 -11.33 -3.85 4.20
C GLU A 61 -11.12 -4.43 2.80
N ALA A 62 -10.47 -3.71 1.90
CA ALA A 62 -10.17 -4.19 0.54
C ALA A 62 -9.39 -5.51 0.58
N LEU A 63 -8.35 -5.60 1.42
CA LEU A 63 -7.55 -6.82 1.59
C LEU A 63 -8.24 -7.93 2.36
N ARG A 64 -9.23 -7.62 3.20
CA ARG A 64 -10.11 -8.66 3.78
C ARG A 64 -10.97 -9.33 2.72
N ARG A 65 -11.42 -8.57 1.72
CA ARG A 65 -12.22 -9.08 0.59
C ARG A 65 -11.35 -9.84 -0.41
N GLU A 66 -10.20 -9.27 -0.76
CA GLU A 66 -9.26 -9.88 -1.70
C GLU A 66 -7.81 -9.73 -1.19
N PRO A 67 -7.30 -10.71 -0.44
CA PRO A 67 -5.95 -10.65 0.14
C PRO A 67 -4.83 -10.54 -0.90
N THR A 68 -5.08 -10.97 -2.13
CA THR A 68 -4.10 -11.00 -3.23
C THR A 68 -4.14 -9.76 -4.11
N ALA A 69 -5.02 -8.79 -3.82
CA ALA A 69 -5.14 -7.55 -4.56
C ALA A 69 -3.90 -6.67 -4.36
N ALA A 70 -3.11 -6.51 -5.41
CA ALA A 70 -1.78 -5.91 -5.30
C ALA A 70 -1.81 -4.40 -5.01
N GLU A 71 -2.76 -3.66 -5.60
CA GLU A 71 -2.85 -2.21 -5.45
C GLU A 71 -3.21 -1.76 -4.02
N PRO A 72 -4.26 -2.29 -3.35
CA PRO A 72 -4.52 -1.96 -1.96
C PRO A 72 -3.40 -2.45 -1.02
N ALA A 73 -2.78 -3.59 -1.30
CA ALA A 73 -1.66 -4.11 -0.52
C ALA A 73 -0.42 -3.21 -0.63
N TYR A 74 -0.08 -2.77 -1.84
CA TYR A 74 0.99 -1.80 -2.09
C TYR A 74 0.73 -0.50 -1.34
N THR A 75 -0.47 0.06 -1.47
CA THR A 75 -0.85 1.33 -0.83
C THR A 75 -0.76 1.20 0.70
N LEU A 76 -1.31 0.13 1.26
CA LEU A 76 -1.30 -0.12 2.70
C LEU A 76 0.12 -0.34 3.23
N ALA A 77 0.95 -1.10 2.49
CA ALA A 77 2.33 -1.32 2.84
C ALA A 77 3.15 -0.02 2.85
N MET A 78 2.97 0.86 1.86
CA MET A 78 3.62 2.17 1.84
C MET A 78 3.23 3.01 3.06
N LEU A 79 1.95 3.06 3.42
CA LEU A 79 1.48 3.77 4.62
C LEU A 79 2.04 3.16 5.91
N TYR A 80 2.26 1.85 5.98
CA TYR A 80 2.93 1.22 7.11
C TYR A 80 4.43 1.55 7.16
N LEU A 81 5.12 1.58 6.02
CA LEU A 81 6.54 1.98 5.95
C LEU A 81 6.75 3.42 6.42
N GLU A 82 5.88 4.34 6.02
CA GLU A 82 5.90 5.73 6.49
C GLU A 82 5.72 5.83 8.02
N GLN A 83 4.98 4.90 8.61
CA GLN A 83 4.77 4.79 10.05
C GLN A 83 5.82 3.92 10.76
N GLN A 84 6.88 3.50 10.04
CA GLN A 84 7.92 2.59 10.53
C GLN A 84 7.39 1.23 11.01
N GLN A 85 6.21 0.82 10.52
CA GLN A 85 5.58 -0.46 10.78
C GLN A 85 6.01 -1.50 9.74
N ASP A 86 7.33 -1.65 9.57
CA ASP A 86 7.96 -2.46 8.52
C ASP A 86 7.43 -3.92 8.53
N ALA A 87 7.20 -4.50 9.71
CA ALA A 87 6.63 -5.84 9.86
C ALA A 87 5.20 -5.97 9.30
N ARG A 88 4.35 -4.94 9.47
CA ARG A 88 2.98 -4.97 8.93
C ARG A 88 2.99 -4.83 7.41
N ALA A 89 3.91 -4.04 6.86
CA ALA A 89 4.12 -3.94 5.41
C ALA A 89 4.49 -5.31 4.81
N VAL A 90 5.37 -6.07 5.47
CA VAL A 90 5.70 -7.44 5.06
C VAL A 90 4.46 -8.34 5.06
N GLU A 91 3.67 -8.34 6.13
CA GLU A 91 2.49 -9.21 6.24
C GLU A 91 1.45 -8.97 5.14
N VAL A 92 1.18 -7.70 4.77
CA VAL A 92 0.18 -7.40 3.74
C VAL A 92 0.67 -7.71 2.32
N LEU A 93 1.99 -7.74 2.08
CA LEU A 93 2.56 -8.05 0.77
C LEU A 93 2.76 -9.55 0.53
N LYS A 94 2.85 -10.36 1.59
CA LYS A 94 3.03 -11.83 1.49
C LYS A 94 1.98 -12.51 0.59
N PRO A 95 0.66 -12.28 0.74
CA PRO A 95 -0.33 -12.96 -0.10
C PRO A 95 -0.26 -12.52 -1.56
N VAL A 96 0.03 -11.24 -1.82
CA VAL A 96 0.22 -10.71 -3.18
C VAL A 96 1.35 -11.44 -3.88
N LEU A 97 2.51 -11.56 -3.22
CA LEU A 97 3.69 -12.21 -3.81
C LEU A 97 3.58 -13.74 -3.85
N ALA A 98 2.72 -14.34 -3.03
CA ALA A 98 2.37 -15.75 -3.16
C ALA A 98 1.54 -16.01 -4.44
N ALA A 99 0.63 -15.10 -4.78
CA ALA A 99 -0.20 -15.19 -5.99
C ALA A 99 0.50 -14.67 -7.26
N GLN A 100 1.33 -13.64 -7.11
CA GLN A 100 2.01 -12.91 -8.19
C GLN A 100 3.49 -12.74 -7.84
N PRO A 101 4.32 -13.81 -7.95
CA PRO A 101 5.71 -13.78 -7.50
C PRO A 101 6.60 -12.72 -8.14
N ASP A 102 6.26 -12.31 -9.37
CA ASP A 102 6.99 -11.34 -10.17
C ASP A 102 6.34 -9.95 -10.17
N HIS A 103 5.36 -9.69 -9.29
CA HIS A 103 4.77 -8.36 -9.17
C HIS A 103 5.83 -7.36 -8.69
N ASP A 104 6.15 -6.40 -9.54
CA ASP A 104 7.29 -5.51 -9.40
C ASP A 104 7.19 -4.54 -8.22
N LYS A 105 6.08 -3.78 -8.11
CA LYS A 105 5.84 -2.85 -6.99
C LYS A 105 5.81 -3.58 -5.65
N ALA A 106 5.13 -4.73 -5.58
CA ALA A 106 5.10 -5.55 -4.36
C ALA A 106 6.50 -6.06 -3.97
N ASN A 107 7.32 -6.50 -4.94
CA ASN A 107 8.70 -6.89 -4.67
C ASN A 107 9.54 -5.70 -4.19
N LEU A 108 9.41 -4.52 -4.80
CA LEU A 108 10.14 -3.32 -4.37
C LEU A 108 9.75 -2.90 -2.95
N THR A 109 8.45 -2.80 -2.67
CA THR A 109 7.96 -2.39 -1.35
C THR A 109 8.33 -3.41 -0.27
N LEU A 110 8.32 -4.71 -0.59
CA LEU A 110 8.78 -5.75 0.33
C LEU A 110 10.29 -5.63 0.59
N ALA A 111 11.08 -5.34 -0.45
CA ALA A 111 12.51 -5.09 -0.30
C ALA A 111 12.78 -3.91 0.64
N MET A 112 12.03 -2.81 0.50
CA MET A 112 12.12 -1.66 1.39
C MET A 112 11.77 -2.03 2.84
N ALA A 113 10.72 -2.83 3.05
CA ALA A 113 10.30 -3.28 4.37
C ALA A 113 11.33 -4.18 5.06
N LEU A 114 12.02 -5.02 4.29
CA LEU A 114 13.02 -5.96 4.82
C LEU A 114 14.42 -5.36 4.93
N ALA A 115 14.68 -4.18 4.37
CA ALA A 115 16.03 -3.64 4.21
C ALA A 115 16.84 -3.56 5.53
N LYS A 116 16.16 -3.26 6.64
CA LYS A 116 16.80 -3.11 7.97
C LYS A 116 16.95 -4.42 8.74
N THR A 117 16.01 -5.35 8.56
CA THR A 117 15.90 -6.55 9.38
C THR A 117 16.46 -7.79 8.68
N GLU A 118 16.29 -7.87 7.37
CA GLU A 118 16.61 -9.04 6.55
C GLU A 118 17.24 -8.61 5.21
N PRO A 119 18.43 -7.99 5.22
CA PRO A 119 19.04 -7.39 4.03
C PRO A 119 19.29 -8.38 2.88
N SER A 120 19.53 -9.66 3.19
CA SER A 120 19.66 -10.70 2.16
C SER A 120 18.34 -10.97 1.44
N GLN A 121 17.22 -11.03 2.16
CA GLN A 121 15.89 -11.17 1.55
C GLN A 121 15.50 -9.90 0.80
N ALA A 122 15.75 -8.74 1.39
CA ALA A 122 15.53 -7.44 0.76
C ALA A 122 16.24 -7.35 -0.60
N ARG A 123 17.50 -7.77 -0.67
CA ARG A 123 18.27 -7.78 -1.91
C ARG A 123 17.66 -8.70 -2.98
N ALA A 124 17.18 -9.88 -2.59
CA ALA A 124 16.55 -10.81 -3.52
C ALA A 124 15.26 -10.22 -4.13
N HIS A 125 14.44 -9.54 -3.31
CA HIS A 125 13.24 -8.86 -3.78
C HIS A 125 13.56 -7.61 -4.62
N ALA A 126 14.56 -6.82 -4.24
CA ALA A 126 15.04 -5.69 -5.04
C ALA A 126 15.52 -6.14 -6.42
N ALA A 127 16.29 -7.24 -6.50
CA ALA A 127 16.75 -7.80 -7.77
C ALA A 127 15.61 -8.29 -8.68
N ARG A 128 14.47 -8.72 -8.12
CA ARG A 128 13.26 -9.03 -8.90
C ARG A 128 12.61 -7.75 -9.43
N ALA A 129 12.41 -6.76 -8.56
CA ALA A 129 11.83 -5.47 -8.94
C ALA A 129 12.69 -4.70 -9.97
N ALA A 130 14.01 -4.86 -9.95
CA ALA A 130 14.93 -4.26 -10.91
C ALA A 130 14.73 -4.75 -12.37
N LYS A 131 13.93 -5.79 -12.58
CA LYS A 131 13.54 -6.31 -13.90
C LYS A 131 12.18 -5.77 -14.39
N SER A 132 11.52 -4.91 -13.59
CA SER A 132 10.22 -4.32 -13.91
C SER A 132 10.21 -3.68 -15.30
N PRO A 133 9.08 -3.66 -16.04
CA PRO A 133 8.93 -2.82 -17.23
C PRO A 133 8.72 -1.33 -16.89
N ASP A 134 8.36 -1.00 -15.65
CA ASP A 134 8.23 0.37 -15.14
C ASP A 134 9.63 0.94 -14.79
N GLU A 135 9.95 2.10 -15.35
CA GLU A 135 11.27 2.72 -15.19
C GLU A 135 11.54 3.20 -13.77
N ASP A 136 10.53 3.76 -13.10
CA ASP A 136 10.66 4.27 -11.74
C ASP A 136 10.88 3.11 -10.76
N VAL A 137 10.11 2.02 -10.92
CA VAL A 137 10.29 0.81 -10.10
C VAL A 137 11.67 0.20 -10.30
N ARG A 138 12.15 0.09 -11.55
CA ARG A 138 13.51 -0.40 -11.82
C ARG A 138 14.57 0.47 -11.15
N ALA A 139 14.49 1.79 -11.33
CA ALA A 139 15.49 2.73 -10.82
C ALA A 139 15.56 2.67 -9.29
N GLN A 140 14.40 2.69 -8.61
CA GLN A 140 14.32 2.58 -7.15
C GLN A 140 14.88 1.25 -6.64
N ALA A 141 14.57 0.15 -7.33
CA ALA A 141 15.06 -1.17 -6.97
C ALA A 141 16.58 -1.31 -7.11
N GLN A 142 17.16 -0.76 -8.19
CA GLN A 142 18.61 -0.77 -8.42
C GLN A 142 19.36 0.06 -7.39
N GLU A 143 18.83 1.23 -7.03
CA GLU A 143 19.44 2.06 -5.98
C GLU A 143 19.38 1.35 -4.62
N LEU A 144 18.25 0.75 -4.28
CA LEU A 144 18.12 -0.04 -3.05
C LEU A 144 19.10 -1.22 -3.04
N GLU A 145 19.27 -1.93 -4.15
CA GLU A 145 20.25 -3.03 -4.24
C GLU A 145 21.67 -2.54 -3.97
N LYS A 146 22.07 -1.41 -4.55
CA LYS A 146 23.39 -0.82 -4.35
C LYS A 146 23.61 -0.48 -2.88
N VAL A 147 22.64 0.19 -2.24
CA VAL A 147 22.70 0.51 -0.81
C VAL A 147 22.86 -0.76 0.03
N LEU A 148 22.08 -1.80 -0.24
CA LEU A 148 22.15 -3.08 0.49
C LEU A 148 23.50 -3.80 0.29
N ALA A 149 24.12 -3.68 -0.90
CA ALA A 149 25.43 -4.27 -1.17
C ALA A 149 26.58 -3.56 -0.44
N GLU A 150 26.52 -2.23 -0.34
CA GLU A 150 27.52 -1.42 0.38
C GLU A 150 27.51 -1.70 1.89
N HIS A 151 26.34 -1.96 2.48
CA HIS A 151 26.19 -2.25 3.91
C HIS A 151 26.56 -3.69 4.29
N ALA A 152 26.51 -4.63 3.36
CA ALA A 152 26.93 -6.02 3.58
C ALA A 152 28.46 -6.22 3.56
N SER A 153 29.22 -5.19 3.15
CA SER A 153 30.67 -5.24 2.96
C SER A 153 31.48 -4.65 4.13
N ARG A 154 30.82 -4.34 5.26
CA ARG A 154 31.42 -3.82 6.50
C ARG A 154 31.24 -4.81 7.63
#